data_AF-A0A6A5G4U1-F1
#
_entry.id   AF-A0A6A5G4U1-F1
#
_cell.length_a   1.000
_cell.length_b   1.000
_cell.length_c   1.000
_cell.angle_alpha   90.00
_cell.angle_beta   90.00
_cell.angle_gamma   90.00
#
_symmetry.space_group_name_H-M   'P 1'
#
loop_
_entity.id
_entity.type
_entity.pdbx_description
1 polymer ?
#
loop_
_entity_poly.entity_id
_entity_poly.type
_entity_poly.pdbx_seq_one_letter_code
_entity_poly.pdbx_strand_id
1 'polypeptide(L)'
;MAKRPHSDLSQEINEEAKRMAVTWQLKSITDRANRDLQRGPKPPAKCRFCQQGHHTSECRSIKQKDKVKIALKKKICQICLTHAGHHPAACRALKNQNILCLRKACENRYKIHHKSICDNATPSTSPDASPRHEADIGEEELANGTSQSFLKASN
;
A
#
# COMPACT_ATOMS: atom_id res chain seq x y z
N MET A 1 -15.65 0.81 -72.23
CA MET A 1 -15.54 1.12 -70.78
C MET A 1 -14.43 0.27 -70.17
N ALA A 2 -13.21 0.81 -70.01
CA ALA A 2 -12.13 0.08 -69.36
C ALA A 2 -12.26 0.20 -67.82
N LYS A 3 -12.26 -0.93 -67.10
CA LYS A 3 -12.20 -0.93 -65.63
C LYS A 3 -10.83 -0.40 -65.19
N ARG A 4 -10.80 0.54 -64.24
CA ARG A 4 -9.56 1.15 -63.73
C ARG A 4 -8.90 0.18 -62.73
N PRO A 5 -7.59 -0.14 -62.84
CA PRO A 5 -6.90 -1.09 -61.95
C PRO A 5 -6.59 -0.56 -60.55
N HIS A 6 -7.26 0.52 -60.11
CA HIS A 6 -6.96 1.22 -58.86
C HIS A 6 -7.40 0.45 -57.61
N SER A 7 -8.34 -0.50 -57.73
CA SER A 7 -8.80 -1.33 -56.60
C SER A 7 -7.66 -2.18 -56.03
N ASP A 8 -6.91 -2.83 -56.91
CA ASP A 8 -6.02 -3.94 -56.52
C ASP A 8 -4.75 -3.37 -55.87
N LEU A 9 -4.15 -2.34 -56.48
CA LEU A 9 -3.05 -1.57 -55.89
C LEU A 9 -3.43 -0.99 -54.51
N SER A 10 -4.67 -0.53 -54.33
CA SER A 10 -5.13 -0.02 -53.04
C SER A 10 -5.30 -1.15 -52.00
N GLN A 11 -5.65 -2.36 -52.42
CA GLN A 11 -5.71 -3.52 -51.52
C GLN A 11 -4.31 -3.98 -51.12
N GLU A 12 -3.38 -4.10 -52.07
CA GLU A 12 -1.97 -4.45 -51.81
C GLU A 12 -1.30 -3.48 -50.81
N ILE A 13 -1.46 -2.17 -51.02
CA ILE A 13 -0.94 -1.14 -50.09
C ILE A 13 -1.55 -1.31 -48.69
N ASN A 14 -2.84 -1.59 -48.59
CA ASN A 14 -3.51 -1.78 -47.29
C ASN A 14 -3.11 -3.10 -46.61
N GLU A 15 -2.83 -4.16 -47.36
CA GLU A 15 -2.32 -5.41 -46.82
C GLU A 15 -0.89 -5.26 -46.31
N GLU A 16 -0.02 -4.59 -47.08
CA GLU A 16 1.35 -4.35 -46.65
C GLU A 16 1.40 -3.40 -45.44
N ALA A 17 0.57 -2.36 -45.41
CA ALA A 17 0.43 -1.50 -44.24
C ALA A 17 -0.01 -2.28 -42.98
N LYS A 18 -0.92 -3.27 -43.12
CA LYS A 18 -1.30 -4.18 -42.02
C LYS A 18 -0.13 -5.07 -41.59
N ARG A 19 0.62 -5.67 -42.53
CA ARG A 19 1.82 -6.49 -42.22
C ARG A 19 2.88 -5.68 -41.49
N MET A 20 3.14 -4.46 -41.93
CA MET A 20 4.04 -3.53 -41.25
C MET A 20 3.52 -3.20 -39.84
N ALA A 21 2.24 -2.83 -39.68
CA ALA A 21 1.66 -2.53 -38.37
C ALA A 21 1.79 -3.69 -37.36
N VAL A 22 1.50 -4.93 -37.79
CA VAL A 22 1.68 -6.14 -36.98
C VAL A 22 3.15 -6.35 -36.61
N THR A 23 4.08 -6.19 -37.57
CA THR A 23 5.52 -6.33 -37.35
C THR A 23 6.06 -5.31 -36.34
N TRP A 24 5.61 -4.06 -36.43
CA TRP A 24 5.97 -2.99 -35.49
C TRP A 24 5.40 -3.25 -34.09
N GLN A 25 4.15 -3.74 -34.00
CA GLN A 25 3.55 -4.12 -32.71
C GLN A 25 4.33 -5.29 -32.08
N LEU A 26 4.62 -6.35 -32.83
CA LEU A 26 5.43 -7.48 -32.37
C LEU A 26 6.81 -7.03 -31.90
N LYS A 27 7.52 -6.20 -32.69
CA LYS A 27 8.80 -5.61 -32.29
C LYS A 27 8.67 -4.85 -30.97
N SER A 28 7.64 -4.01 -30.81
CA SER A 28 7.46 -3.23 -29.57
C SER A 28 7.23 -4.11 -28.32
N ILE A 29 6.60 -5.28 -28.50
CA ILE A 29 6.37 -6.29 -27.45
C ILE A 29 7.69 -6.99 -27.13
N THR A 30 8.41 -7.47 -28.14
CA THR A 30 9.72 -8.13 -27.98
C THR A 30 10.75 -7.19 -27.34
N ASP A 31 10.83 -5.93 -27.78
CA ASP A 31 11.71 -4.91 -27.20
C ASP A 31 11.34 -4.59 -25.75
N ARG A 32 10.06 -4.71 -25.36
CA ARG A 32 9.62 -4.58 -23.96
C ARG A 32 10.05 -5.81 -23.14
N ALA A 33 9.73 -7.02 -23.62
CA ALA A 33 10.10 -8.28 -22.97
C ALA A 33 11.62 -8.39 -22.76
N ASN A 34 12.42 -8.08 -23.77
CA ASN A 34 13.88 -8.05 -23.68
C ASN A 34 14.37 -7.02 -22.64
N ARG A 35 13.79 -5.81 -22.60
CA ARG A 35 14.15 -4.82 -21.57
C ARG A 35 13.79 -5.27 -20.16
N ASP A 36 12.67 -5.97 -19.99
CA ASP A 36 12.25 -6.45 -18.66
C ASP A 36 13.04 -7.69 -18.20
N LEU A 37 13.45 -8.58 -19.12
CA LEU A 37 14.43 -9.64 -18.86
C LEU A 37 15.79 -9.07 -18.43
N GLN A 38 16.30 -8.07 -19.15
CA GLN A 38 17.61 -7.45 -18.89
C GLN A 38 17.63 -6.54 -17.65
N ARG A 39 16.48 -6.12 -17.12
CA ARG A 39 16.40 -5.24 -15.94
C ARG A 39 16.78 -5.92 -14.63
N GLY A 40 16.71 -7.25 -14.58
CA GLY A 40 16.94 -8.03 -13.36
C GLY A 40 15.96 -7.72 -12.22
N PRO A 41 16.08 -8.41 -11.07
CA PRO A 41 15.33 -8.05 -9.88
C PRO A 41 15.79 -6.67 -9.38
N LYS A 42 14.87 -5.69 -9.33
CA LYS A 42 15.16 -4.37 -8.76
C LYS A 42 15.64 -4.55 -7.31
N PRO A 43 16.76 -3.95 -6.91
CA PRO A 43 17.24 -4.06 -5.54
C PRO A 43 16.19 -3.50 -4.57
N PRO A 44 16.00 -4.12 -3.38
CA PRO A 44 14.98 -3.70 -2.43
C PRO A 44 15.21 -2.23 -2.02
N ALA A 45 14.09 -1.50 -1.86
CA ALA A 45 14.14 -0.08 -1.56
C ALA A 45 14.84 0.18 -0.22
N LYS A 46 16.05 0.74 -0.26
CA LYS A 46 16.83 1.10 0.92
C LYS A 46 16.12 2.22 1.70
N CYS A 47 16.02 2.05 3.02
CA CYS A 47 15.48 3.04 3.95
C CYS A 47 16.19 4.39 3.80
N ARG A 48 15.45 5.48 3.61
CA ARG A 48 16.09 6.81 3.41
C ARG A 48 16.75 7.35 4.69
N PHE A 49 16.37 6.85 5.87
CA PHE A 49 16.98 7.23 7.13
C PHE A 49 18.33 6.55 7.38
N CYS A 50 18.42 5.21 7.28
CA CYS A 50 19.62 4.44 7.65
C CYS A 50 20.20 3.54 6.54
N GLN A 51 19.65 3.58 5.33
CA GLN A 51 20.11 2.85 4.13
C GLN A 51 20.05 1.31 4.21
N GLN A 52 19.53 0.75 5.29
CA GLN A 52 19.21 -0.68 5.44
C GLN A 52 17.98 -1.10 4.62
N GLY A 53 17.81 -2.41 4.40
CA GLY A 53 16.70 -2.98 3.63
C GLY A 53 15.39 -3.07 4.41
N HIS A 54 14.71 -1.93 4.61
CA HIS A 54 13.35 -1.85 5.15
C HIS A 54 12.66 -0.56 4.68
N HIS A 55 11.33 -0.49 4.81
CA HIS A 55 10.59 0.71 4.40
C HIS A 55 10.86 1.89 5.35
N THR A 56 11.03 3.11 4.82
CA THR A 56 11.45 4.29 5.60
C THR A 56 10.52 4.60 6.78
N SER A 57 9.23 4.26 6.69
CA SER A 57 8.26 4.48 7.78
C SER A 57 8.52 3.61 9.02
N GLU A 58 9.05 2.39 8.83
CA GLU A 58 9.29 1.37 9.86
C GLU A 58 10.66 1.53 10.54
N CYS A 59 11.45 2.52 10.13
CA CYS A 59 12.81 2.72 10.62
C CYS A 59 12.85 2.95 12.14
N ARG A 60 13.45 1.98 12.86
CA ARG A 60 13.69 2.02 14.32
C ARG A 60 15.09 2.48 14.72
N SER A 61 16.05 2.50 13.78
CA SER A 61 17.44 2.88 14.07
C SER A 61 17.64 4.37 14.37
N ILE A 62 16.67 5.21 14.02
CA ILE A 62 16.67 6.64 14.32
C ILE A 62 15.63 6.92 15.41
N LYS A 63 16.06 7.57 16.50
CA LYS A 63 15.18 8.03 17.59
C LYS A 63 14.10 8.95 17.04
N GLN A 64 12.86 8.77 17.51
CA GLN A 64 11.67 9.43 16.96
C GLN A 64 11.83 10.96 16.85
N LYS A 65 12.27 11.61 17.94
CA LYS A 65 12.56 13.06 18.06
C LYS A 65 13.58 13.63 17.05
N ASP A 66 14.35 12.77 16.40
CA ASP A 66 15.42 13.15 15.47
C ASP A 66 15.01 12.87 14.01
N LYS A 67 13.90 12.14 13.77
CA LYS A 67 13.43 11.79 12.42
C LYS A 67 13.08 13.00 11.57
N VAL A 68 12.39 14.00 12.12
CA VAL A 68 12.04 15.24 11.38
C VAL A 68 13.31 16.03 11.00
N LYS A 69 14.25 16.18 11.94
CA LYS A 69 15.54 16.87 11.72
C LYS A 69 16.37 16.17 10.64
N ILE A 70 16.45 14.83 10.69
CA ILE A 70 17.18 14.04 9.70
C ILE A 70 16.46 14.03 8.35
N ALA A 71 15.12 14.05 8.32
CA ALA A 71 14.35 14.16 7.09
C ALA A 71 14.67 15.47 6.34
N LEU A 72 14.71 16.60 7.05
CA LEU A 72 15.17 17.88 6.51
C LEU A 72 16.62 17.79 5.99
N LYS A 73 17.57 17.33 6.83
CA LYS A 73 18.99 17.22 6.46
C LYS A 73 19.24 16.32 5.24
N LYS A 74 18.46 15.24 5.07
CA LYS A 74 18.59 14.27 3.98
C LYS A 74 17.68 14.55 2.77
N LYS A 75 17.00 15.70 2.71
CA LYS A 75 16.03 16.05 1.66
C LYS A 75 14.98 14.94 1.45
N ILE A 76 14.39 14.46 2.56
CA ILE A 76 13.30 13.50 2.58
C ILE A 76 11.99 14.26 2.77
N CYS A 77 11.00 14.00 1.92
CA CYS A 77 9.68 14.60 2.07
C CYS A 77 9.00 14.06 3.32
N GLN A 78 8.59 14.97 4.21
CA GLN A 78 7.98 14.63 5.50
C GLN A 78 6.63 13.92 5.37
N ILE A 79 5.94 14.07 4.23
CA ILE A 79 4.60 13.52 3.97
C ILE A 79 4.68 12.07 3.46
N CYS A 80 5.60 11.77 2.52
CA CYS A 80 5.66 10.48 1.85
C CYS A 80 6.93 9.65 2.14
N LEU A 81 7.89 10.20 2.89
CA LEU A 81 9.17 9.58 3.24
C LEU A 81 10.04 9.14 2.05
N THR A 82 9.77 9.70 0.86
CA THR A 82 10.60 9.58 -0.34
C THR A 82 11.45 10.85 -0.54
N HIS A 83 12.15 10.97 -1.68
CA HIS A 83 12.97 12.14 -1.97
C HIS A 83 12.13 13.42 -2.10
N ALA A 84 12.58 14.53 -1.51
CA ALA A 84 11.94 15.85 -1.54
C ALA A 84 12.12 16.59 -2.88
N GLY A 85 12.06 15.86 -4.01
CA GLY A 85 12.07 16.42 -5.36
C GLY A 85 10.70 16.95 -5.81
N HIS A 86 9.84 17.34 -4.88
CA HIS A 86 8.48 17.81 -5.13
C HIS A 86 8.03 18.77 -4.02
N HIS A 87 7.21 19.76 -4.36
CA HIS A 87 6.60 20.66 -3.39
C HIS A 87 5.64 19.90 -2.46
N PRO A 88 5.55 20.20 -1.14
CA PRO A 88 4.66 19.49 -0.22
C PRO A 88 3.20 19.48 -0.67
N ALA A 89 2.67 20.61 -1.17
CA ALA A 89 1.29 20.69 -1.68
C ALA A 89 1.04 19.84 -2.95
N ALA A 90 2.10 19.50 -3.71
CA ALA A 90 2.05 18.62 -4.87
C ALA A 90 2.38 17.15 -4.51
N CYS A 91 2.55 16.82 -3.23
CA CYS A 91 2.88 15.47 -2.80
C CYS A 91 1.69 14.53 -3.04
N ARG A 92 1.85 13.57 -3.97
CA ARG A 92 0.80 12.58 -4.30
C ARG A 92 0.25 11.82 -3.07
N ALA A 93 1.09 11.66 -2.05
CA ALA A 93 0.75 11.00 -0.78
C ALA A 93 -0.25 11.77 0.09
N LEU A 94 -0.51 13.07 -0.17
CA LEU A 94 -1.55 13.84 0.52
C LEU A 94 -2.94 13.24 0.36
N LYS A 95 -3.20 12.53 -0.75
CA LYS A 95 -4.47 11.83 -0.99
C LYS A 95 -4.68 10.64 -0.04
N ASN A 96 -3.62 10.12 0.56
CA ASN A 96 -3.64 8.90 1.37
C ASN A 96 -3.71 9.27 2.86
N GLN A 97 -4.90 9.63 3.36
CA GLN A 97 -5.08 10.03 4.77
C GLN A 97 -4.51 9.01 5.77
N ASN A 98 -4.59 7.71 5.45
CA ASN A 98 -4.09 6.59 6.27
C ASN A 98 -2.60 6.66 6.66
N ILE A 99 -1.77 7.40 5.92
CA ILE A 99 -0.34 7.57 6.23
C ILE A 99 -0.02 8.90 6.92
N LEU A 100 -0.96 9.85 6.93
CA LEU A 100 -0.79 11.15 7.54
C LEU A 100 -0.98 11.09 9.07
N CYS A 101 -0.38 12.04 9.77
CA CYS A 101 -0.56 12.19 11.21
C CYS A 101 -1.87 12.91 11.52
N LEU A 102 -2.84 12.21 12.12
CA LEU A 102 -4.14 12.73 12.53
C LEU A 102 -4.21 13.07 14.05
N ARG A 103 -3.07 13.34 14.69
CA ARG A 103 -3.05 13.74 16.12
C ARG A 103 -3.44 15.21 16.25
N LYS A 104 -4.42 15.54 17.10
CA LYS A 104 -4.89 16.91 17.38
C LYS A 104 -3.76 17.94 17.62
N ALA A 105 -2.71 17.53 18.33
CA ALA A 105 -1.53 18.37 18.60
C ALA A 105 -0.73 18.80 17.35
N CYS A 106 -0.91 18.11 16.22
CA CYS A 106 -0.31 18.38 14.92
C CYS A 106 -1.28 19.12 13.99
N GLU A 107 -2.56 18.73 14.03
CA GLU A 107 -3.68 19.34 13.32
C GLU A 107 -3.81 20.84 13.65
N ASN A 108 -3.84 21.19 14.95
CA ASN A 108 -3.92 22.58 15.44
C ASN A 108 -2.74 23.48 15.00
N ARG A 109 -1.68 22.91 14.40
CA ARG A 109 -0.51 23.65 13.89
C ARG A 109 -0.33 23.52 12.38
N TYR A 110 -1.30 22.94 11.67
CA TYR A 110 -1.26 22.65 10.23
C TYR A 110 0.00 21.87 9.79
N LYS A 111 0.60 21.09 10.69
CA LYS A 111 1.84 20.33 10.42
C LYS A 111 1.52 19.01 9.73
N ILE A 112 1.35 19.04 8.41
CA ILE A 112 1.09 17.83 7.60
C ILE A 112 2.38 17.02 7.44
N HIS A 113 2.40 15.79 7.97
CA HIS A 113 3.53 14.87 7.91
C HIS A 113 3.08 13.40 8.03
N HIS A 114 3.98 12.47 7.72
CA HIS A 114 3.77 11.04 7.85
C HIS A 114 3.69 10.62 9.33
N LYS A 115 2.69 9.81 9.69
CA LYS A 115 2.40 9.41 11.08
C LYS A 115 3.61 8.82 11.83
N SER A 116 4.48 8.09 11.14
CA SER A 116 5.66 7.43 11.73
C SER A 116 6.87 8.35 12.00
N ILE A 117 6.84 9.62 11.59
CA ILE A 117 7.86 10.63 11.93
C ILE A 117 7.34 11.72 12.88
N CYS A 118 6.13 11.55 13.42
CA CYS A 118 5.54 12.51 14.35
C CYS A 118 6.40 12.67 15.62
N ASP A 119 6.79 13.91 15.94
CA ASP A 119 7.50 14.25 17.19
C ASP A 119 6.59 14.05 18.42
N ASN A 120 5.28 14.30 18.26
CA ASN A 120 4.25 14.06 19.29
C ASN A 120 3.82 12.57 19.37
N ALA A 121 4.64 11.66 18.84
CA ALA A 121 4.40 10.23 18.97
C ALA A 121 4.73 9.79 20.40
N THR A 122 3.68 9.54 21.19
CA THR A 122 3.76 8.73 22.40
C THR A 122 4.51 7.43 22.10
N PRO A 123 5.54 7.07 22.90
CA PRO A 123 6.09 5.71 22.80
C PRO A 123 4.96 4.73 23.11
N SER A 124 4.85 3.65 22.34
CA SER A 124 3.84 2.62 22.59
C SER A 124 4.23 1.81 23.82
N THR A 125 3.83 2.27 25.00
CA THR A 125 3.86 1.47 26.22
C THR A 125 2.70 0.47 26.17
N SER A 126 2.93 -0.64 25.48
CA SER A 126 2.04 -1.80 25.47
C SER A 126 2.90 -3.05 25.47
N PRO A 127 3.25 -3.61 26.65
CA PRO A 127 3.61 -5.02 26.72
C PRO A 127 2.39 -5.84 26.27
N ASP A 128 2.67 -7.01 25.72
CA ASP A 128 1.65 -7.97 25.31
C ASP A 128 0.88 -8.47 26.56
N ALA A 129 -0.39 -8.08 26.65
CA ALA A 129 -1.28 -8.44 27.75
C ALA A 129 -2.70 -8.56 27.20
N SER A 130 -3.00 -9.71 26.59
CA SER A 130 -4.38 -10.11 26.33
C SER A 130 -5.15 -10.21 27.65
N PRO A 131 -6.30 -9.54 27.82
CA PRO A 131 -7.19 -9.84 28.92
C PRO A 131 -7.81 -11.23 28.69
N ARG A 132 -7.27 -12.25 29.35
CA ARG A 132 -8.02 -13.48 29.58
C ARG A 132 -9.14 -13.14 30.55
N HIS A 133 -10.39 -13.28 30.08
CA HIS A 133 -11.55 -13.18 30.95
C HIS A 133 -11.78 -14.58 31.54
N GLU A 134 -11.17 -14.85 32.68
CA GLU A 134 -11.51 -16.02 33.49
C GLU A 134 -12.80 -15.68 34.24
N ALA A 135 -13.91 -16.25 33.78
CA ALA A 135 -15.17 -16.23 34.52
C ALA A 135 -15.14 -17.40 35.52
N ASP A 136 -15.13 -17.04 36.80
CA ASP A 136 -15.02 -17.94 37.94
C ASP A 136 -16.25 -18.85 38.08
N ILE A 137 -16.06 -20.01 38.71
CA ILE A 137 -17.08 -21.06 38.86
C ILE A 137 -17.74 -20.92 40.23
N GLY A 138 -19.07 -20.82 40.27
CA GLY A 138 -19.86 -20.91 41.50
C GLY A 138 -20.90 -22.04 41.39
N GLU A 139 -20.65 -23.14 42.11
CA GLU A 139 -21.64 -24.20 42.36
C GLU A 139 -22.40 -23.94 43.68
N GLU A 140 -23.29 -24.87 44.08
CA GLU A 140 -24.22 -24.87 45.24
C GLU A 140 -25.58 -24.13 45.03
N GLU A 141 -26.75 -24.70 45.37
CA GLU A 141 -27.13 -26.12 45.50
C GLU A 141 -28.67 -26.32 45.35
N LEU A 142 -29.10 -27.58 45.32
CA LEU A 142 -30.46 -28.17 45.25
C LEU A 142 -31.66 -27.45 45.93
N ALA A 143 -32.85 -27.57 45.31
CA ALA A 143 -34.03 -28.23 45.92
C ALA A 143 -35.28 -28.41 44.98
N ASN A 144 -35.62 -29.67 44.70
CA ASN A 144 -36.94 -30.33 44.49
C ASN A 144 -38.22 -29.56 44.05
N GLY A 145 -38.98 -30.12 43.09
CA GLY A 145 -40.30 -29.57 42.70
C GLY A 145 -41.22 -30.32 41.70
N THR A 146 -41.23 -31.66 41.67
CA THR A 146 -42.36 -32.56 41.29
C THR A 146 -43.50 -32.09 40.35
N SER A 147 -43.60 -32.65 39.12
CA SER A 147 -44.79 -33.39 38.57
C SER A 147 -44.91 -33.47 37.03
N GLN A 148 -45.08 -34.72 36.53
CA GLN A 148 -45.89 -35.18 35.39
C GLN A 148 -46.48 -34.11 34.43
N SER A 149 -46.22 -34.11 33.12
CA SER A 149 -46.56 -35.17 32.13
C SER A 149 -46.17 -34.69 30.70
N PHE A 150 -46.43 -35.33 29.54
CA PHE A 150 -47.19 -36.54 29.18
C PHE A 150 -46.61 -37.22 27.91
N LEU A 151 -47.43 -37.78 27.00
CA LEU A 151 -47.06 -38.51 25.78
C LEU A 151 -47.54 -37.80 24.50
N LYS A 152 -46.75 -37.82 23.42
CA LYS A 152 -47.05 -38.60 22.19
C LYS A 152 -45.95 -38.50 21.12
N ALA A 153 -45.96 -39.48 20.21
CA ALA A 153 -44.94 -39.73 19.18
C ALA A 153 -45.50 -39.55 17.75
N SER A 154 -44.59 -39.67 16.78
CA SER A 154 -44.82 -39.82 15.33
C SER A 154 -45.33 -38.56 14.59
N ASN A 155 -44.94 -38.34 13.34
CA ASN A 155 -44.34 -39.26 12.34
C ASN A 155 -43.25 -38.55 11.52
#